data_AF-A0A1S3LFR8-F1
#
_entry.id   AF-A0A1S3LFR8-F1
#
_cell.length_a   1.000
_cell.length_b   1.000
_cell.length_c   1.000
_cell.angle_alpha   90.00
_cell.angle_beta   90.00
_cell.angle_gamma   90.00
#
_symmetry.space_group_name_H-M   'P 1'
#
loop_
_entity.id
_entity.type
_entity.pdbx_description
1 polymer ?
#
loop_
_entity_poly.entity_id
_entity_poly.type
_entity_poly.pdbx_seq_one_letter_code
_entity_poly.pdbx_strand_id
1 'polypeptide(L)'
;MRSSMLVLILVVSAQAVCTMGGDFCPPASTQQQGPAPNRTPNSAPTVDPKLFTKRRYRSPRVLFSAQPPDTEPTGRQGSGASRARRMVGQPQHRGVYSVCESVSNWVGNKTKATDISGNEVEVLPDVNINNVKKKQYFFETTCRGARAGSSGCLGIDGRHWNSYCTNSHTFVRALTSFKDLVAWRLIRIDVACVCVLSRKSWRQ
;
A
#
# COMPACT_ATOMS: atom_id res chain seq x y z
N MET A 1 -6.11 63.44 -21.16
CA MET A 1 -6.06 63.14 -19.71
C MET A 1 -5.65 61.68 -19.59
N ARG A 2 -4.37 61.34 -19.74
CA ARG A 2 -3.39 61.14 -18.64
C ARG A 2 -3.98 60.36 -17.45
N SER A 3 -3.70 59.06 -17.35
CA SER A 3 -2.79 58.55 -16.31
C SER A 3 -2.73 57.01 -16.35
N SER A 4 -1.57 56.52 -16.77
CA SER A 4 -1.12 55.13 -16.66
C SER A 4 -0.36 55.00 -15.34
N MET A 5 -0.73 54.04 -14.49
CA MET A 5 -0.02 53.74 -13.24
C MET A 5 0.87 52.51 -13.47
N LEU A 6 2.14 52.80 -13.73
CA LEU A 6 3.24 51.84 -13.81
C LEU A 6 3.52 51.25 -12.42
N VAL A 7 3.44 49.92 -12.31
CA VAL A 7 3.94 49.16 -11.17
C VAL A 7 5.44 48.97 -11.34
N LEU A 8 6.22 49.49 -10.39
CA LEU A 8 7.67 49.40 -10.34
C LEU A 8 8.08 48.01 -9.80
N ILE A 9 8.60 47.13 -10.66
CA ILE A 9 9.22 45.87 -10.23
C ILE A 9 10.72 46.12 -10.10
N LEU A 10 11.23 46.13 -8.86
CA LEU A 10 12.66 46.16 -8.56
C LEU A 10 13.25 44.76 -8.74
N VAL A 11 14.09 44.60 -9.77
CA VAL A 11 14.94 43.43 -9.98
C VAL A 11 16.24 43.65 -9.22
N VAL A 12 16.49 42.85 -8.18
CA VAL A 12 17.81 42.81 -7.50
C VAL A 12 18.63 41.70 -8.16
N SER A 13 19.54 42.10 -9.04
CA SER A 13 20.61 41.26 -9.57
C SER A 13 21.80 41.29 -8.63
N ALA A 14 22.10 40.17 -7.96
CA ALA A 14 23.37 39.98 -7.27
C ALA A 14 24.41 39.49 -8.28
N GLN A 15 25.31 40.39 -8.72
CA GLN A 15 26.58 40.00 -9.32
C GLN A 15 27.64 40.08 -8.22
N ALA A 16 28.32 38.96 -7.96
CA ALA A 16 29.58 38.94 -7.23
C ALA A 16 30.67 38.57 -8.24
N VAL A 17 31.40 39.60 -8.67
CA VAL A 17 32.67 39.49 -9.38
C VAL A 17 33.74 39.34 -8.30
N CYS A 18 34.41 38.20 -8.24
CA CYS A 18 35.69 38.07 -7.56
C CYS A 18 36.79 37.91 -8.61
N THR A 19 37.77 38.79 -8.46
CA THR A 19 38.95 39.09 -9.25
C THR A 19 39.92 37.92 -9.44
N MET A 20 40.56 37.92 -10.61
CA MET A 20 41.73 37.13 -10.98
C MET A 20 42.95 37.47 -10.12
N GLY A 21 43.73 36.45 -9.76
CA GLY A 21 45.08 36.55 -9.19
C GLY A 21 45.64 35.15 -8.97
N GLY A 22 46.61 34.74 -9.78
CA GLY A 22 47.12 33.36 -9.85
C GLY A 22 48.23 33.03 -8.86
N ASP A 23 48.47 31.72 -8.66
CA ASP A 23 49.79 31.11 -8.48
C ASP A 23 49.72 29.55 -8.53
N PHE A 24 50.59 28.97 -9.36
CA PHE A 24 51.25 27.64 -9.38
C PHE A 24 50.56 26.28 -9.05
N CYS A 25 50.72 25.29 -9.97
CA CYS A 25 50.39 23.85 -9.88
C CYS A 25 51.43 22.99 -9.13
N PRO A 26 51.14 21.73 -8.70
CA PRO A 26 51.44 20.53 -9.52
C PRO A 26 50.44 19.32 -9.33
N PRO A 27 50.60 18.17 -10.05
CA PRO A 27 49.52 17.22 -10.34
C PRO A 27 49.44 15.97 -9.43
N ALA A 28 48.33 15.23 -9.62
CA ALA A 28 48.05 13.84 -9.26
C ALA A 28 47.96 13.46 -7.77
N SER A 29 46.74 13.11 -7.34
CA SER A 29 46.55 11.97 -6.43
C SER A 29 45.19 11.31 -6.66
N THR A 30 45.28 10.07 -7.13
CA THR A 30 44.24 9.05 -7.11
C THR A 30 43.75 8.87 -5.67
N GLN A 31 42.49 9.24 -5.36
CA GLN A 31 41.84 8.77 -4.14
C GLN A 31 40.63 7.91 -4.47
N GLN A 32 40.92 6.61 -4.45
CA GLN A 32 40.14 5.58 -3.77
C GLN A 32 38.66 5.53 -4.11
N GLN A 33 38.41 4.75 -5.16
CA GLN A 33 37.34 3.77 -5.23
C GLN A 33 37.20 3.06 -3.86
N GLY A 34 36.33 3.57 -2.99
CA GLY A 34 35.80 2.79 -1.89
C GLY A 34 35.06 1.58 -2.48
N PRO A 35 35.18 0.37 -1.92
CA PRO A 35 34.51 -0.79 -2.46
C PRO A 35 33.00 -0.53 -2.45
N ALA A 36 32.39 -0.54 -3.63
CA ALA A 36 30.96 -0.55 -3.78
C ALA A 36 30.41 -1.67 -2.87
N PRO A 37 29.39 -1.43 -2.04
CA PRO A 37 28.80 -2.50 -1.28
C PRO A 37 28.31 -3.53 -2.28
N ASN A 38 28.88 -4.74 -2.18
CA ASN A 38 28.57 -5.89 -2.99
C ASN A 38 27.05 -6.08 -2.99
N ARG A 39 26.39 -5.54 -4.02
CA ARG A 39 24.94 -5.59 -4.18
C ARG A 39 24.63 -6.99 -4.65
N THR A 40 24.61 -7.92 -3.70
CA THR A 40 23.99 -9.23 -3.94
C THR A 40 22.56 -8.94 -4.37
N PRO A 41 22.13 -9.38 -5.58
CA PRO A 41 20.84 -9.00 -6.16
C PRO A 41 19.62 -9.41 -5.32
N ASN A 42 19.83 -10.18 -4.25
CA ASN A 42 18.80 -10.84 -3.45
C ASN A 42 18.82 -10.46 -1.97
N SER A 43 19.55 -9.41 -1.56
CA SER A 43 19.56 -8.97 -0.16
C SER A 43 18.37 -8.05 0.13
N ALA A 44 17.44 -8.54 0.96
CA ALA A 44 16.31 -7.75 1.46
C ALA A 44 16.82 -6.49 2.20
N PRO A 45 16.18 -5.32 1.99
CA PRO A 45 16.61 -4.08 2.65
C PRO A 45 16.48 -4.20 4.17
N THR A 46 17.50 -3.72 4.88
CA THR A 46 17.50 -3.63 6.34
C THR A 46 16.88 -2.32 6.79
N VAL A 47 15.92 -2.39 7.72
CA VAL A 47 15.10 -1.25 8.15
C VAL A 47 15.19 -1.05 9.65
N ASP A 48 15.31 0.21 10.09
CA ASP A 48 15.36 0.56 11.50
C ASP A 48 14.08 0.07 12.24
N PRO A 49 14.22 -0.78 13.27
CA PRO A 49 13.11 -1.29 14.08
C PRO A 49 12.22 -0.18 14.67
N LYS A 50 12.78 1.00 14.95
CA LYS A 50 12.02 2.14 15.53
C LYS A 50 10.89 2.62 14.62
N LEU A 51 10.92 2.32 13.33
CA LEU A 51 9.84 2.64 12.40
C LEU A 51 8.58 1.81 12.69
N PHE A 52 8.70 0.61 13.25
CA PHE A 52 7.56 -0.27 13.55
C PHE A 52 6.94 -0.03 14.94
N THR A 53 7.66 0.67 15.81
CA THR A 53 7.17 1.09 17.14
C THR A 53 6.26 2.32 17.03
N LYS A 54 6.44 3.17 16.01
CA LYS A 54 5.66 4.38 15.80
C LYS A 54 4.25 4.04 15.29
N ARG A 55 3.21 4.44 16.04
CA ARG A 55 1.79 4.19 15.71
C ARG A 55 1.41 4.64 14.29
N ARG A 56 1.97 5.75 13.83
CA ARG A 56 1.66 6.35 12.52
C ARG A 56 2.13 5.54 11.30
N TYR A 57 2.97 4.51 11.48
CA TYR A 57 3.35 3.56 10.41
C TYR A 57 2.64 2.19 10.55
N ARG A 58 1.75 2.03 11.52
CA ARG A 58 0.94 0.81 11.67
C ARG A 58 -0.37 0.95 10.89
N SER A 59 -0.59 0.04 9.95
CA SER A 59 -1.87 -0.09 9.24
C SER A 59 -2.66 -1.26 9.84
N PRO A 60 -3.95 -1.10 10.17
CA PRO A 60 -4.76 -2.21 10.72
C PRO A 60 -4.84 -3.44 9.80
N ARG A 61 -4.67 -3.24 8.49
CA ARG A 61 -4.76 -4.27 7.45
C ARG A 61 -3.41 -4.74 6.91
N VAL A 62 -2.29 -4.29 7.50
CA VAL A 62 -0.94 -4.71 7.08
C VAL A 62 -0.19 -5.24 8.30
N LEU A 63 0.23 -6.50 8.22
CA LEU A 63 0.98 -7.17 9.26
C LEU A 63 2.40 -7.48 8.79
N PHE A 64 3.39 -7.08 9.58
CA PHE A 64 4.79 -7.47 9.37
C PHE A 64 5.11 -8.68 10.25
N SER A 65 5.28 -9.85 9.64
CA SER A 65 5.53 -11.10 10.35
C SER A 65 6.47 -12.01 9.57
N ALA A 66 7.20 -12.89 10.27
CA ALA A 66 7.98 -13.96 9.63
C ALA A 66 7.07 -15.10 9.15
N GLN A 67 6.00 -15.39 9.91
CA GLN A 67 5.01 -16.42 9.61
C GLN A 67 3.70 -15.79 9.11
N PRO A 68 2.99 -16.38 8.13
CA PRO A 68 1.64 -15.95 7.78
C PRO A 68 0.75 -15.94 9.02
N PRO A 69 -0.09 -14.91 9.19
CA PRO A 69 -1.14 -14.95 10.21
C PRO A 69 -2.07 -16.12 9.92
N ASP A 70 -2.45 -16.84 10.96
CA ASP A 70 -3.44 -17.90 10.84
C ASP A 70 -4.74 -17.30 10.30
N THR A 71 -5.24 -17.83 9.17
CA THR A 71 -6.47 -17.35 8.50
C THR A 71 -7.73 -17.66 9.29
N GLU A 72 -7.58 -18.38 10.39
CA GLU A 72 -8.57 -18.67 11.42
C GLU A 72 -7.84 -18.46 12.76
N PRO A 73 -8.50 -18.05 13.85
CA PRO A 73 -7.94 -18.28 15.16
C PRO A 73 -8.02 -19.79 15.42
N THR A 74 -7.19 -20.59 14.75
CA THR A 74 -7.02 -22.00 15.05
C THR A 74 -6.61 -22.08 16.50
N GLY A 75 -7.53 -22.61 17.31
CA GLY A 75 -7.33 -22.85 18.73
C GLY A 75 -5.99 -23.55 18.91
N ARG A 76 -5.05 -22.85 19.54
CA ARG A 76 -3.74 -23.36 19.94
C ARG A 76 -3.83 -24.80 20.42
N GLN A 77 -3.25 -25.73 19.67
CA GLN A 77 -2.56 -26.85 20.28
C GLN A 77 -1.28 -26.30 20.89
N GLY A 78 -1.41 -25.84 22.13
CA GLY A 78 -0.32 -25.38 22.96
C GLY A 78 -0.64 -25.79 24.39
N SER A 79 0.04 -26.84 24.85
CA SER A 79 0.07 -27.29 26.23
C SER A 79 0.42 -26.11 27.15
N GLY A 80 -0.59 -25.59 27.83
CA GLY A 80 -0.45 -24.49 28.77
C GLY A 80 -1.83 -23.92 29.12
N ALA A 81 -2.26 -24.17 30.35
CA ALA A 81 -3.57 -23.78 30.87
C ALA A 81 -3.80 -22.25 30.77
N SER A 82 -4.35 -21.82 29.64
CA SER A 82 -4.88 -20.47 29.42
C SER A 82 -6.37 -20.66 29.18
N ARG A 83 -7.21 -20.23 30.13
CA ARG A 83 -8.68 -20.30 30.07
C ARG A 83 -9.17 -20.05 28.64
N ALA A 84 -9.74 -21.08 28.02
CA ALA A 84 -10.33 -21.00 26.71
C ALA A 84 -11.41 -19.91 26.72
N ARG A 85 -11.08 -18.74 26.16
CA ARG A 85 -12.11 -17.77 25.79
C ARG A 85 -13.01 -18.51 24.81
N ARG A 86 -14.28 -18.71 25.18
CA ARG A 86 -15.29 -19.27 24.29
C ARG A 86 -15.27 -18.42 23.01
N MET A 87 -14.70 -18.97 21.94
CA MET A 87 -14.86 -18.39 20.62
C MET A 87 -16.31 -18.64 20.26
N VAL A 88 -17.13 -17.60 20.40
CA VAL A 88 -18.41 -17.54 19.69
C VAL A 88 -18.01 -17.54 18.23
N GLY A 89 -18.14 -18.68 17.54
CA GLY A 89 -18.05 -18.72 16.09
C GLY A 89 -18.91 -17.60 15.54
N GLN A 90 -18.47 -16.91 14.47
CA GLN A 90 -19.21 -15.77 13.93
C GLN A 90 -20.69 -16.12 13.94
N PRO A 91 -21.56 -15.31 14.57
CA PRO A 91 -22.98 -15.53 14.47
C PRO A 91 -23.29 -15.60 12.99
N GLN A 92 -23.58 -16.79 12.47
CA GLN A 92 -24.20 -16.90 11.18
C GLN A 92 -25.55 -16.25 11.42
N HIS A 93 -25.64 -14.96 11.08
CA HIS A 93 -26.86 -14.18 11.17
C HIS A 93 -27.87 -14.88 10.29
N ARG A 94 -28.59 -15.84 10.86
CA ARG A 94 -29.48 -16.74 10.13
C ARG A 94 -30.52 -15.86 9.44
N GLY A 95 -30.58 -15.92 8.11
CA GLY A 95 -31.46 -15.10 7.29
C GLY A 95 -30.87 -13.77 6.81
N VAL A 96 -29.62 -13.43 7.13
CA VAL A 96 -28.92 -12.27 6.55
C VAL A 96 -27.95 -12.76 5.49
N TYR A 97 -28.14 -12.29 4.25
CA TYR A 97 -27.31 -12.63 3.11
C TYR A 97 -26.66 -11.37 2.54
N SER A 98 -25.39 -11.48 2.17
CA SER A 98 -24.73 -10.39 1.47
C SER A 98 -25.25 -10.29 0.03
N VAL A 99 -25.43 -9.06 -0.43
CA VAL A 99 -25.88 -8.76 -1.80
C VAL A 99 -24.84 -9.22 -2.84
N CYS A 100 -23.56 -9.10 -2.49
CA CYS A 100 -22.44 -9.66 -3.22
C CYS A 100 -21.66 -10.61 -2.31
N GLU A 101 -21.21 -11.73 -2.86
CA GLU A 101 -20.38 -12.65 -2.12
C GLU A 101 -18.92 -12.20 -2.15
N SER A 102 -18.25 -12.26 -1.01
CA SER A 102 -16.86 -11.82 -0.87
C SER A 102 -16.02 -12.82 -0.09
N VAL A 103 -14.73 -12.88 -0.38
CA VAL A 103 -13.76 -13.70 0.32
C VAL A 103 -12.67 -12.79 0.87
N SER A 104 -12.32 -12.93 2.15
CA SER A 104 -11.25 -12.15 2.79
C SER A 104 -10.11 -13.06 3.17
N ASN A 105 -8.88 -12.70 2.81
CA ASN A 105 -7.68 -13.51 3.07
C ASN A 105 -6.46 -12.62 3.35
N TRP A 106 -5.47 -13.20 4.03
CA TRP A 106 -4.16 -12.59 4.17
C TRP A 106 -3.28 -12.90 2.95
N VAL A 107 -2.88 -11.86 2.22
CA VAL A 107 -2.06 -11.95 1.01
C VAL A 107 -0.62 -11.57 1.37
N GLY A 108 0.29 -12.54 1.32
CA GLY A 108 1.73 -12.33 1.62
C GLY A 108 2.65 -12.28 0.39
N ASN A 109 2.13 -12.63 -0.78
CA ASN A 109 2.87 -12.69 -2.06
C ASN A 109 2.56 -11.48 -2.97
N LYS A 110 2.20 -10.34 -2.39
CA LYS A 110 1.92 -9.10 -3.14
C LYS A 110 3.24 -8.44 -3.55
N THR A 111 3.50 -8.35 -4.85
CA THR A 111 4.74 -7.76 -5.41
C THR A 111 4.55 -6.36 -5.98
N LYS A 112 3.31 -6.01 -6.37
CA LYS A 112 2.97 -4.74 -7.02
C LYS A 112 1.72 -4.15 -6.40
N ALA A 113 1.67 -2.82 -6.34
CA ALA A 113 0.48 -2.09 -5.93
C ALA A 113 0.44 -0.70 -6.57
N THR A 114 -0.71 -0.04 -6.52
CA THR A 114 -0.85 1.35 -6.97
C THR A 114 -0.76 2.28 -5.76
N ASP A 115 0.12 3.28 -5.81
CA ASP A 115 0.21 4.32 -4.78
C ASP A 115 -0.97 5.31 -4.88
N ILE A 116 -1.17 6.14 -3.86
CA ILE A 116 -2.18 7.22 -3.83
C ILE A 116 -1.99 8.21 -4.99
N SER A 117 -0.76 8.38 -5.45
CA SER A 117 -0.41 9.21 -6.62
C SER A 117 -0.80 8.59 -7.96
N GLY A 118 -1.35 7.36 -7.97
CA GLY A 118 -1.72 6.62 -9.19
C GLY A 118 -0.56 5.84 -9.83
N ASN A 119 0.66 5.95 -9.31
CA ASN A 119 1.83 5.25 -9.84
C ASN A 119 1.85 3.78 -9.43
N GLU A 120 2.31 2.90 -10.32
CA GLU A 120 2.63 1.51 -9.97
C GLU A 120 3.94 1.48 -9.16
N VAL A 121 3.89 0.85 -7.99
CA VAL A 121 5.02 0.72 -7.05
C VAL A 121 5.22 -0.75 -6.70
N GLU A 122 6.47 -1.12 -6.44
CA GLU A 122 6.82 -2.47 -6.05
C GLU A 122 6.72 -2.62 -4.53
N VAL A 123 6.00 -3.64 -4.09
CA VAL A 123 5.89 -3.99 -2.67
C VAL A 123 7.08 -4.87 -2.33
N LEU A 124 7.82 -4.50 -1.28
CA LEU A 124 9.00 -5.27 -0.88
C LEU A 124 8.58 -6.65 -0.37
N PRO A 125 9.14 -7.74 -0.95
CA PRO A 125 8.76 -9.11 -0.60
C PRO A 125 9.16 -9.46 0.83
N ASP A 126 10.40 -9.12 1.20
CA ASP A 126 10.95 -9.32 2.53
C ASP A 126 11.63 -8.03 3.02
N VAL A 127 11.57 -7.80 4.32
CA VAL A 127 12.20 -6.69 5.02
C VAL A 127 12.99 -7.24 6.19
N ASN A 128 14.26 -6.87 6.31
CA ASN A 128 15.09 -7.32 7.43
C ASN A 128 14.92 -6.36 8.62
N ILE A 129 14.40 -6.87 9.74
CA ILE A 129 14.15 -6.11 10.97
C ILE A 129 14.74 -6.90 12.14
N ASN A 130 15.69 -6.32 12.87
CA ASN A 130 16.43 -7.02 13.94
C ASN A 130 17.08 -8.34 13.46
N ASN A 131 17.69 -8.35 12.27
CA ASN A 131 18.26 -9.54 11.63
C ASN A 131 17.26 -10.67 11.32
N VAL A 132 15.95 -10.39 11.41
CA VAL A 132 14.89 -11.32 11.02
C VAL A 132 14.23 -10.83 9.74
N LYS A 133 14.18 -11.68 8.71
CA LYS A 133 13.39 -11.43 7.50
C LYS A 133 11.91 -11.51 7.84
N LYS A 134 11.17 -10.44 7.57
CA LYS A 134 9.72 -10.35 7.74
C LYS A 134 9.04 -10.01 6.43
N LYS A 135 7.87 -10.60 6.21
CA LYS A 135 6.99 -10.31 5.07
C LYS A 135 5.89 -9.33 5.46
N GLN A 136 5.38 -8.66 4.44
CA GLN A 136 4.19 -7.81 4.53
C GLN A 136 2.96 -8.64 4.14
N TYR A 137 2.06 -8.87 5.08
CA TYR A 137 0.78 -9.52 4.83
C TYR A 137 -0.32 -8.46 4.76
N PHE A 138 -1.11 -8.49 3.70
CA PHE A 138 -2.22 -7.58 3.45
C PHE A 138 -3.54 -8.30 3.65
N PHE A 139 -4.44 -7.76 4.48
CA PHE A 139 -5.78 -8.33 4.63
C PHE A 139 -6.70 -7.77 3.54
N GLU A 140 -6.82 -8.53 2.45
CA GLU A 140 -7.60 -8.17 1.26
C GLU A 140 -8.94 -8.89 1.25
N THR A 141 -9.98 -8.19 0.79
CA THR A 141 -11.32 -8.74 0.60
C THR A 141 -11.77 -8.49 -0.82
N THR A 142 -11.98 -9.57 -1.58
CA THR A 142 -12.35 -9.53 -3.00
C THR A 142 -13.74 -10.12 -3.23
N CYS A 143 -14.42 -9.67 -4.28
CA CYS A 143 -15.64 -10.29 -4.77
C CYS A 143 -15.39 -11.73 -5.20
N ARG A 144 -16.29 -12.65 -4.82
CA ARG A 144 -16.36 -13.96 -5.46
C ARG A 144 -16.96 -13.76 -6.86
N GLY A 145 -16.42 -14.48 -7.85
CA GLY A 145 -16.91 -14.43 -9.22
C GLY A 145 -18.42 -14.70 -9.30
N ALA A 146 -19.06 -14.19 -10.36
CA ALA A 146 -20.50 -14.34 -10.56
C ALA A 146 -20.91 -15.81 -10.43
N ARG A 147 -21.90 -16.08 -9.58
CA ARG A 147 -22.47 -17.42 -9.45
C ARG A 147 -23.11 -17.80 -10.78
N ALA A 148 -22.92 -19.04 -11.22
CA ALA A 148 -23.56 -19.56 -12.42
C ALA A 148 -25.08 -19.35 -12.32
N GLY A 149 -25.66 -18.59 -13.26
CA GLY A 149 -27.11 -18.36 -13.35
C GLY A 149 -27.64 -17.07 -12.71
N SER A 150 -26.85 -16.26 -11.99
CA SER A 150 -27.29 -14.96 -11.47
C SER A 150 -26.65 -13.81 -12.22
N SER A 151 -27.44 -13.01 -12.94
CA SER A 151 -26.99 -11.75 -13.54
C SER A 151 -27.14 -10.61 -12.51
N GLY A 152 -26.04 -10.25 -11.87
CA GLY A 152 -25.96 -9.12 -10.96
C GLY A 152 -26.07 -9.48 -9.48
N CYS A 153 -26.41 -8.49 -8.66
CA CYS A 153 -26.37 -8.62 -7.21
C CYS A 153 -27.67 -9.23 -6.64
N LEU A 154 -27.55 -9.94 -5.52
CA LEU A 154 -28.68 -10.62 -4.89
C LEU A 154 -29.69 -9.63 -4.30
N GLY A 155 -30.98 -9.88 -4.54
CA GLY A 155 -32.08 -9.08 -4.00
C GLY A 155 -32.37 -7.78 -4.75
N ILE A 156 -31.66 -7.48 -5.85
CA ILE A 156 -31.92 -6.31 -6.67
C ILE A 156 -33.03 -6.58 -7.68
N ASP A 157 -33.93 -5.60 -7.87
CA ASP A 157 -34.95 -5.67 -8.91
C ASP A 157 -34.33 -5.53 -10.31
N GLY A 158 -34.02 -6.68 -10.90
CA GLY A 158 -33.47 -6.78 -12.24
C GLY A 158 -34.39 -6.26 -13.35
N ARG A 159 -35.66 -5.91 -13.09
CA ARG A 159 -36.52 -5.30 -14.11
C ARG A 159 -36.15 -3.85 -14.38
N HIS A 160 -35.79 -3.11 -13.33
CA HIS A 160 -35.51 -1.67 -13.41
C HIS A 160 -34.02 -1.34 -13.34
N TRP A 161 -33.21 -2.24 -12.79
CA TRP A 161 -31.79 -2.00 -12.51
C TRP A 161 -30.90 -3.03 -13.20
N ASN A 162 -29.80 -2.56 -13.76
CA ASN A 162 -28.61 -3.37 -13.98
C ASN A 162 -27.79 -3.32 -12.68
N SER A 163 -27.17 -4.45 -12.34
CA SER A 163 -26.34 -4.51 -11.15
C SER A 163 -25.11 -5.38 -11.37
N TYR A 164 -23.99 -5.02 -10.75
CA TYR A 164 -22.78 -5.82 -10.76
C TYR A 164 -21.98 -5.63 -9.47
N CYS A 165 -21.27 -6.68 -9.08
CA CYS A 165 -20.40 -6.66 -7.90
C CYS A 165 -18.99 -6.21 -8.32
N THR A 166 -18.39 -5.30 -7.55
CA THR A 166 -17.02 -4.81 -7.79
C THR A 166 -16.25 -4.64 -6.48
N ASN A 167 -14.93 -4.71 -6.55
CA ASN A 167 -14.07 -4.51 -5.39
C ASN A 167 -13.99 -3.01 -5.08
N SER A 168 -14.26 -2.68 -3.82
CA SER A 168 -13.90 -1.39 -3.25
C SER A 168 -12.48 -1.45 -2.70
N HIS A 169 -11.77 -0.33 -2.79
CA HIS A 169 -10.37 -0.24 -2.39
C HIS A 169 -10.18 0.76 -1.25
N THR A 170 -9.11 0.57 -0.49
CA THR A 170 -8.60 1.58 0.45
C THR A 170 -7.10 1.75 0.29
N PHE A 171 -6.57 2.81 0.89
CA PHE A 171 -5.13 3.03 0.95
C PHE A 171 -4.56 2.62 2.31
N VAL A 172 -3.54 1.76 2.28
CA VAL A 172 -2.83 1.30 3.48
C VAL A 172 -1.36 1.67 3.40
N ARG A 173 -0.74 1.94 4.55
CA ARG A 173 0.71 2.16 4.60
C ARG A 173 1.45 0.84 4.43
N ALA A 174 2.36 0.80 3.48
CA ALA A 174 3.25 -0.32 3.19
C ALA A 174 4.66 0.18 2.84
N LEU A 175 5.65 -0.69 2.99
CA LEU A 175 7.01 -0.45 2.56
C LEU A 175 7.16 -0.86 1.10
N THR A 176 7.50 0.10 0.25
CA THR A 176 7.52 -0.05 -1.21
C THR A 176 8.81 0.50 -1.81
N SER A 177 9.20 -0.02 -2.97
CA SER A 177 10.25 0.52 -3.83
C SER A 177 9.62 1.21 -5.04
N PHE A 178 10.10 2.40 -5.38
CA PHE A 178 9.74 3.10 -6.61
C PHE A 178 10.93 3.93 -7.06
N LYS A 179 11.40 3.73 -8.30
CA LYS A 179 12.61 4.37 -8.84
C LYS A 179 13.80 4.22 -7.89
N ASP A 180 14.06 3.00 -7.43
CA ASP A 180 15.11 2.63 -6.46
C ASP A 180 15.00 3.27 -5.06
N LEU A 181 13.90 4.00 -4.78
CA LEU A 181 13.65 4.62 -3.48
C LEU A 181 12.68 3.81 -2.64
N VAL A 182 13.21 3.20 -1.59
CA VAL A 182 12.44 2.50 -0.56
C VAL A 182 11.83 3.50 0.43
N ALA A 183 10.50 3.53 0.49
CA ALA A 183 9.79 4.42 1.39
C ALA A 183 8.43 3.85 1.83
N TRP A 184 7.91 4.40 2.93
CA TRP A 184 6.53 4.17 3.36
C TRP A 184 5.59 4.94 2.45
N ARG A 185 4.76 4.23 1.68
CA ARG A 185 3.76 4.81 0.78
C ARG A 185 2.37 4.30 1.10
N LEU A 186 1.36 4.97 0.56
CA LEU A 186 -0.04 4.60 0.72
C LEU A 186 -0.47 3.82 -0.52
N ILE A 187 -0.54 2.50 -0.40
CA ILE A 187 -0.89 1.62 -1.51
C ILE A 187 -2.35 1.20 -1.47
N ARG A 188 -2.94 1.03 -2.65
CA ARG A 188 -4.29 0.56 -2.87
C ARG A 188 -4.39 -0.96 -2.63
N ILE A 189 -5.33 -1.37 -1.79
CA ILE A 189 -5.72 -2.77 -1.58
C ILE A 189 -7.23 -2.93 -1.64
N ASP A 190 -7.72 -4.12 -2.00
CA ASP A 190 -9.15 -4.44 -2.01
C ASP A 190 -9.65 -4.72 -0.59
N VAL A 191 -10.77 -4.12 -0.18
CA VAL A 191 -11.24 -4.15 1.21
C VAL A 191 -12.68 -4.60 1.42
N ALA A 192 -13.49 -4.61 0.36
CA ALA A 192 -14.84 -5.15 0.39
C ALA A 192 -15.36 -5.35 -1.04
N CYS A 193 -16.35 -6.23 -1.19
CA CYS A 193 -17.14 -6.36 -2.41
C CYS A 193 -18.44 -5.58 -2.29
N VAL A 194 -18.69 -4.64 -3.19
CA VAL A 194 -19.88 -3.77 -3.18
C VAL A 194 -20.72 -3.99 -4.43
N CYS A 195 -22.03 -3.82 -4.30
CA CYS A 195 -22.94 -3.84 -5.44
C CYS A 195 -23.08 -2.43 -6.02
N VAL A 196 -22.90 -2.31 -7.33
CA VAL A 196 -23.13 -1.08 -8.09
C VAL A 196 -24.38 -1.25 -8.92
N LEU A 197 -25.25 -0.22 -8.90
CA LEU A 197 -26.50 -0.19 -9.63
C LEU A 197 -26.43 0.84 -10.77
N SER A 198 -27.04 0.52 -11.90
CA SER A 198 -27.36 1.48 -12.95
C SER A 198 -28.79 1.30 -13.43
N ARG A 199 -29.49 2.41 -13.68
CA ARG A 199 -30.89 2.37 -14.11
C ARG A 199 -30.95 1.89 -15.57
N LYS A 200 -31.78 0.90 -15.86
CA LYS A 200 -32.12 0.57 -17.25
C LYS A 200 -32.89 1.75 -17.82
N SER A 201 -32.43 2.37 -18.91
CA SER A 201 -33.08 3.58 -19.42
C SER A 201 -34.55 3.30 -19.71
N TRP A 202 -35.46 4.08 -19.15
CA TRP A 202 -36.80 4.22 -19.69
C TRP A 202 -36.67 5.07 -20.97
N ARG A 203 -36.35 4.45 -22.10
CA ARG A 203 -36.83 5.00 -23.37
C ARG A 203 -38.25 4.47 -23.49
N GLN A 204 -39.22 5.36 -23.22
CA GLN A 204 -40.61 5.18 -23.65
C GLN A 204 -40.66 5.16 -25.17
#